data_AF-A0A6A3KJ64-F1
#
_entry.id   AF-A0A6A3KJ64-F1
#
_cell.length_a   1.000
_cell.length_b   1.000
_cell.length_c   1.000
_cell.angle_alpha   90.00
_cell.angle_beta   90.00
_cell.angle_gamma   90.00
#
_symmetry.space_group_name_H-M   'P 1'
#
loop_
_entity.id
_entity.type
_entity.pdbx_description
1 polymer ?
#
loop_
_entity_poly.entity_id
_entity_poly.type
_entity_poly.pdbx_seq_one_letter_code
_entity_poly.pdbx_strand_id
1 'polypeptide(L)'
;MRSENQTDPKKCSGRKLVSLEEKRMKHREVQRRFMQRNKEMLEAVNKFTAALEQQLAVFKLSNERRKLHLCQEQTWTCWQKYHEYYFPKRVYNPQGRLMRSSPIYPST
;
A
#
# COMPACT_ATOMS: atom_id res chain seq x y z
N MET A 1 2.46 33.37 76.91
CA MET A 1 2.98 31.99 76.93
C MET A 1 2.32 31.23 75.80
N ARG A 2 3.12 30.82 74.80
CA ARG A 2 2.74 30.13 73.56
C ARG A 2 2.99 28.64 73.76
N SER A 3 2.01 27.78 73.48
CA SER A 3 2.13 26.34 73.12
C SER A 3 0.70 25.76 73.05
N GLU A 4 0.29 24.88 72.13
CA GLU A 4 0.91 24.24 70.98
C GLU A 4 -0.26 23.82 70.06
N ASN A 5 -0.09 24.04 68.75
CA ASN A 5 -1.11 23.73 67.75
C ASN A 5 -1.32 22.22 67.65
N GLN A 6 -2.59 21.80 67.76
CA GLN A 6 -3.07 20.46 67.49
C GLN A 6 -2.88 20.17 65.99
N THR A 7 -1.91 19.33 65.64
CA THR A 7 -1.68 18.89 64.27
C THR A 7 -2.56 17.69 63.97
N ASP A 8 -3.66 17.92 63.25
CA ASP A 8 -4.44 16.86 62.63
C ASP A 8 -3.56 16.02 61.68
N PRO A 9 -3.57 14.68 61.78
CA PRO A 9 -2.83 13.84 60.86
C PRO A 9 -3.45 13.94 59.46
N LYS A 10 -2.70 14.51 58.51
CA LYS A 10 -3.03 14.49 57.08
C LYS A 10 -3.28 13.04 56.64
N LYS A 11 -4.53 12.72 56.28
CA LYS A 11 -4.91 11.48 55.60
C LYS A 11 -4.21 11.42 54.23
N CYS A 12 -3.04 10.79 54.18
CA CYS A 12 -2.47 10.33 52.92
C CYS A 12 -3.40 9.26 52.34
N SER A 13 -3.95 9.52 51.16
CA SER A 13 -4.82 8.59 50.44
C SER A 13 -4.07 7.28 50.16
N GLY A 14 -4.39 6.24 50.93
CA GLY A 14 -3.79 4.92 50.77
C GLY A 14 -4.01 4.38 49.37
N ARG A 15 -2.92 3.98 48.70
CA ARG A 15 -2.99 3.17 47.48
C ARG A 15 -3.80 1.92 47.81
N LYS A 16 -4.93 1.69 47.12
CA LYS A 16 -5.69 0.43 47.23
C LYS A 16 -4.73 -0.74 46.98
N LEU A 17 -4.61 -1.63 47.95
CA LEU A 17 -3.83 -2.85 47.80
C LEU A 17 -4.58 -3.75 46.80
N VAL A 18 -4.10 -3.79 45.56
CA VAL A 18 -4.71 -4.58 44.49
C VAL A 18 -4.48 -6.05 44.79
N SER A 19 -5.56 -6.85 44.83
CA SER A 19 -5.48 -8.30 45.06
C SER A 19 -4.68 -8.98 43.94
N LEU A 20 -4.04 -10.12 44.24
CA LEU A 20 -3.31 -10.89 43.22
C LEU A 20 -4.21 -11.30 42.05
N GLU A 21 -5.47 -11.59 42.33
CA GLU A 21 -6.46 -11.95 41.30
C GLU A 21 -6.77 -10.76 40.39
N GLU A 22 -6.92 -9.56 40.95
CA GLU A 22 -7.16 -8.35 40.16
C GLU A 22 -5.93 -8.01 39.28
N LYS A 23 -4.71 -8.26 39.76
CA LYS A 23 -3.48 -8.13 38.93
C LYS A 23 -3.47 -9.14 37.78
N ARG A 24 -3.84 -10.40 38.03
CA ARG A 24 -3.92 -11.46 37.01
C ARG A 24 -4.98 -11.13 35.96
N MET A 25 -6.15 -10.65 36.38
CA MET A 25 -7.21 -10.22 35.47
C MET A 25 -6.76 -9.05 34.59
N LYS A 26 -6.12 -8.02 35.18
CA LYS A 26 -5.56 -6.88 34.42
C LYS A 26 -4.50 -7.32 33.41
N HIS A 27 -3.61 -8.24 33.80
CA HIS A 27 -2.60 -8.77 32.89
C HIS A 27 -3.21 -9.50 31.68
N ARG A 28 -4.21 -10.36 31.91
CA ARG A 28 -4.94 -11.04 30.83
C ARG A 28 -5.64 -10.06 29.90
N GLU A 29 -6.26 -9.03 30.47
CA GLU A 29 -6.93 -7.99 29.70
C GLU A 29 -5.95 -7.18 28.83
N VAL A 30 -4.77 -6.84 29.37
CA VAL A 30 -3.71 -6.17 28.60
C VAL A 30 -3.24 -7.05 27.44
N GLN A 31 -2.98 -8.34 27.68
CA GLN A 31 -2.59 -9.28 26.63
C GLN A 31 -3.68 -9.40 25.56
N ARG A 32 -4.95 -9.51 25.94
CA ARG A 32 -6.08 -9.55 25.01
C ARG A 32 -6.13 -8.32 24.12
N ARG A 33 -6.02 -7.11 24.70
CA ARG A 33 -6.03 -5.84 23.94
C ARG A 33 -4.82 -5.72 23.02
N PHE A 34 -3.66 -6.19 23.45
CA PHE A 34 -2.47 -6.23 22.61
C PHE A 34 -2.68 -7.12 21.38
N MET A 35 -3.15 -8.35 21.60
CA MET A 35 -3.45 -9.28 20.51
C MET A 35 -4.54 -8.76 19.58
N GLN A 36 -5.58 -8.12 20.13
CA GLN A 36 -6.66 -7.52 19.35
C GLN A 36 -6.15 -6.40 18.45
N ARG A 37 -5.36 -5.45 18.98
CA ARG A 37 -4.78 -4.37 18.18
C ARG A 37 -3.85 -4.90 17.09
N ASN A 38 -3.05 -5.92 17.38
CA ASN A 38 -2.18 -6.54 16.38
C ASN A 38 -2.99 -7.22 15.27
N LYS A 39 -4.09 -7.90 15.63
CA LYS A 39 -4.99 -8.52 14.66
C LYS A 39 -5.62 -7.46 13.74
N GLU A 40 -6.15 -6.38 14.32
CA GLU A 40 -6.74 -5.28 13.56
C GLU A 40 -5.72 -4.59 12.64
N MET A 41 -4.49 -4.38 13.12
CA MET A 41 -3.41 -3.84 12.31
C MET A 41 -3.06 -4.76 11.14
N LEU A 42 -2.93 -6.06 11.37
CA LEU A 42 -2.67 -7.06 10.33
C LEU A 42 -3.79 -7.09 9.29
N GLU A 43 -5.05 -7.06 9.72
CA GLU A 43 -6.20 -7.00 8.82
C GLU A 43 -6.22 -5.72 7.99
N ALA A 44 -5.88 -4.57 8.58
CA ALA A 44 -5.76 -3.31 7.86
C ALA A 44 -4.65 -3.37 6.80
N VAL A 45 -3.45 -3.82 7.17
CA VAL A 45 -2.33 -3.98 6.23
C VAL A 45 -2.69 -4.94 5.10
N ASN A 46 -3.30 -6.08 5.40
CA ASN A 46 -3.73 -7.04 4.37
C ASN A 46 -4.73 -6.43 3.37
N LYS A 47 -5.67 -5.62 3.85
CA LYS A 47 -6.60 -4.89 2.96
C LYS A 47 -5.88 -3.90 2.06
N PHE A 48 -4.92 -3.15 2.60
CA PHE A 48 -4.10 -2.23 1.82
C PHE A 48 -3.25 -2.95 0.77
N THR A 49 -2.61 -4.07 1.15
CA THR A 49 -1.83 -4.90 0.23
C THR A 49 -2.69 -5.41 -0.92
N ALA A 50 -3.87 -5.97 -0.62
CA ALA A 50 -4.79 -6.46 -1.65
C ALA A 50 -5.26 -5.35 -2.61
N ALA A 51 -5.53 -4.15 -2.09
CA ALA A 51 -5.89 -3.00 -2.93
C ALA A 51 -4.74 -2.56 -3.84
N LEU A 52 -3.51 -2.53 -3.32
CA LEU A 52 -2.31 -2.20 -4.11
C LEU A 52 -2.04 -3.26 -5.19
N GLU A 53 -2.20 -4.53 -4.88
CA GLU A 53 -2.06 -5.62 -5.85
C GLU A 53 -3.05 -5.49 -7.01
N GLN A 54 -4.31 -5.14 -6.72
CA GLN A 54 -5.32 -4.87 -7.75
C GLN A 54 -4.94 -3.67 -8.63
N GLN A 55 -4.48 -2.57 -8.04
CA GLN A 55 -4.02 -1.40 -8.79
C GLN A 55 -2.82 -1.74 -9.68
N LEU A 56 -1.86 -2.51 -9.17
CA LEU A 56 -0.72 -2.99 -9.95
C LEU A 56 -1.13 -3.90 -11.09
N ALA A 57 -2.11 -4.78 -10.90
CA ALA A 57 -2.63 -5.64 -11.96
C ALA A 57 -3.24 -4.81 -13.11
N VAL A 58 -4.07 -3.81 -12.79
CA VAL A 58 -4.65 -2.90 -13.78
C VAL A 58 -3.56 -2.08 -14.50
N PHE A 59 -2.60 -1.55 -13.73
CA PHE A 59 -1.48 -0.80 -14.30
C PHE A 59 -0.64 -1.67 -15.26
N LYS A 60 -0.34 -2.92 -14.89
CA LYS A 60 0.38 -3.87 -15.75
C LYS A 60 -0.36 -4.09 -17.06
N LEU A 61 -1.66 -4.36 -17.03
CA LEU A 61 -2.48 -4.54 -18.23
C LEU A 61 -2.47 -3.29 -19.13
N SER A 62 -2.61 -2.11 -18.53
CA SER A 62 -2.54 -0.83 -19.25
C SER A 62 -1.16 -0.61 -19.89
N ASN A 63 -0.09 -0.92 -19.16
CA ASN A 63 1.28 -0.78 -19.65
C ASN A 63 1.57 -1.77 -20.79
N GLU A 64 1.18 -3.03 -20.66
CA GLU A 64 1.32 -4.02 -21.74
C GLU A 64 0.52 -3.59 -22.97
N ARG A 65 -0.71 -3.08 -22.82
CA ARG A 65 -1.47 -2.48 -23.94
C ARG A 65 -0.72 -1.35 -24.63
N ARG A 66 -0.06 -0.45 -23.87
CA ARG A 66 0.75 0.64 -24.45
C ARG A 66 1.98 0.12 -25.20
N LYS A 67 2.62 -0.94 -24.69
CA LYS A 67 3.81 -1.55 -25.30
C LYS A 67 3.50 -2.35 -26.56
N LEU A 68 2.27 -2.84 -26.75
CA LEU A 68 1.88 -3.51 -28.00
C LEU A 68 2.08 -2.62 -29.23
N HIS A 69 2.04 -1.29 -29.05
CA HIS A 69 2.18 -0.35 -30.14
C HIS A 69 3.62 -0.02 -30.55
N LEU A 70 4.58 -0.46 -29.74
CA LEU A 70 5.97 -0.07 -29.87
C LEU A 70 6.82 -1.30 -30.16
N CYS A 71 7.87 -1.13 -30.96
CA CYS A 71 8.89 -2.15 -31.12
C CYS A 71 9.61 -2.36 -29.77
N GLN A 72 9.56 -3.60 -29.25
CA GLN A 72 10.15 -3.97 -27.95
C GLN A 72 11.65 -4.30 -28.03
N GLU A 73 12.19 -4.47 -29.24
CA GLU A 73 13.59 -4.82 -29.46
C GLU A 73 14.50 -3.65 -29.08
N GLN A 74 15.15 -3.75 -27.92
CA GLN A 74 16.00 -2.67 -27.41
C GLN A 74 17.31 -2.55 -28.18
N THR A 75 17.81 -3.65 -28.73
CA THR A 75 19.10 -3.75 -29.44
C THR A 75 19.02 -3.29 -30.90
N TRP A 76 17.82 -3.11 -31.45
CA TRP A 76 17.64 -2.68 -32.84
C TRP A 76 17.91 -1.19 -33.02
N THR A 77 18.59 -0.85 -34.10
CA THR A 77 18.74 0.54 -34.55
C THR A 77 17.40 1.13 -34.98
N CYS A 78 17.28 2.46 -35.04
CA CYS A 78 16.08 3.13 -35.55
C CYS A 78 15.69 2.66 -36.97
N TRP A 79 16.68 2.40 -37.82
CA TRP A 79 16.48 1.90 -39.18
C TRP A 79 15.90 0.48 -39.20
N GLN A 80 16.46 -0.42 -38.39
CA GLN A 80 15.95 -1.80 -38.25
C GLN A 80 14.53 -1.80 -37.70
N LYS A 81 14.24 -1.01 -36.65
CA LYS A 81 12.88 -0.87 -36.11
C LYS A 81 11.89 -0.40 -37.17
N TYR A 82 12.28 0.57 -37.99
CA TYR A 82 11.43 1.05 -39.07
C TYR A 82 11.13 -0.04 -40.09
N HIS A 83 12.15 -0.65 -40.69
CA HIS A 83 11.97 -1.60 -41.79
C HIS A 83 11.41 -2.96 -41.37
N GLU A 84 11.78 -3.46 -40.20
CA GLU A 84 11.41 -4.81 -39.75
C GLU A 84 10.11 -4.81 -38.93
N TYR A 85 9.84 -3.74 -38.16
CA TYR A 85 8.68 -3.71 -37.27
C TYR A 85 7.55 -2.78 -37.76
N TYR A 86 7.84 -1.51 -38.05
CA TYR A 86 6.80 -0.51 -38.36
C TYR A 86 6.33 -0.53 -39.82
N PHE A 87 7.26 -0.77 -40.76
CA PHE A 87 6.98 -0.78 -42.20
C PHE A 87 6.05 -1.92 -42.63
N PRO A 88 6.27 -3.20 -42.24
CA PRO A 88 5.38 -4.30 -42.63
C PRO A 88 3.97 -4.13 -42.07
N LYS A 89 3.85 -3.44 -40.93
CA LYS A 89 2.57 -3.14 -40.27
C LYS A 89 1.92 -1.86 -40.78
N ARG A 90 2.49 -1.21 -41.82
CA ARG A 90 1.90 -0.04 -42.52
C ARG A 90 1.55 1.10 -41.57
N VAL A 91 2.44 1.37 -40.62
CA VAL A 91 2.25 2.40 -39.59
C VAL A 91 2.35 3.80 -40.18
N TYR A 92 3.11 3.96 -41.25
CA TYR A 92 3.23 5.21 -41.99
C TYR A 92 2.72 5.01 -43.41
N ASN A 93 2.02 6.01 -43.95
CA ASN A 93 1.66 6.04 -45.35
C ASN A 93 2.88 6.46 -46.21
N PRO A 94 2.81 6.36 -47.55
CA PRO A 94 3.89 6.80 -48.45
C PRO A 94 4.28 8.28 -48.30
N GLN A 95 3.39 9.11 -47.75
CA GLN A 95 3.60 10.53 -47.47
C GLN A 95 4.18 10.78 -46.06
N GLY A 96 4.54 9.73 -45.31
CA GLY A 96 5.14 9.82 -43.97
C GLY A 96 4.15 10.13 -42.84
N ARG A 97 2.83 10.10 -43.07
CA ARG A 97 1.81 10.32 -42.03
C ARG A 97 1.52 9.03 -41.28
N LEU A 98 1.35 9.16 -39.96
CA LEU A 98 0.99 8.06 -39.07
C LEU A 98 -0.43 7.54 -39.37
N MET A 99 -0.54 6.25 -39.67
CA MET A 99 -1.79 5.54 -39.89
C MET A 99 -2.25 4.86 -38.60
N ARG A 100 -3.19 5.50 -37.89
CA ARG A 100 -3.83 4.92 -36.69
C ARG A 100 -4.77 3.76 -36.99
N SER A 101 -5.08 3.52 -38.26
CA SER A 101 -5.77 2.32 -38.74
C SER A 101 -4.83 1.11 -38.94
N SER A 102 -3.53 1.26 -38.69
CA SER A 102 -2.60 0.14 -38.80
C SER A 102 -2.90 -0.93 -37.74
N PRO A 103 -2.60 -2.22 -38.01
CA PRO A 103 -2.86 -3.33 -37.09
C PRO A 103 -2.18 -3.20 -35.73
N ILE A 104 -1.19 -2.31 -35.64
CA ILE A 104 -0.53 -1.99 -34.39
C ILE A 104 -1.51 -1.37 -33.41
N TYR A 105 -2.36 -0.44 -33.85
CA TYR A 105 -3.32 0.24 -32.98
C TYR A 105 -4.63 -0.55 -32.92
N PRO A 106 -5.23 -0.76 -31.74
CA PRO A 106 -6.49 -1.46 -31.64
C PRO A 106 -7.57 -0.47 -32.09
N SER A 107 -8.43 -0.89 -33.02
CA SER A 107 -9.69 -0.18 -33.28
C SER A 107 -10.49 -0.19 -31.98
N THR A 108 -10.70 0.98 -31.37
CA THR A 108 -11.60 1.19 -30.23
C THR A 108 -13.00 0.72 -30.53
#